data_AF-A0A5C6TP04-F1
#
_entry.id   AF-A0A5C6TP04-F1
#
_cell.length_a   1.000
_cell.length_b   1.000
_cell.length_c   1.000
_cell.angle_alpha   90.00
_cell.angle_beta   90.00
_cell.angle_gamma   90.00
#
_symmetry.space_group_name_H-M   'P 1'
#
loop_
_entity.id
_entity.type
_entity.pdbx_description
1 polymer ?
#
loop_
_entity_poly.entity_id
_entity_poly.type
_entity_poly.pdbx_seq_one_letter_code
_entity_poly.pdbx_strand_id
1 'polypeptide(L)'
;MACGARYGVVPRAFQPYRAQTKRPDRYIRADFFMARQFTAIEDRRRQLRQWLDAVANVRMHGTTDCIVTEHFVEERPSLQALPTGRFDAVLRVERRQSDEGCVSVGGNH
;
A
#
# COMPACT_ATOMS: atom_id res chain seq x y z
N MET A 1 -10.03 -6.97 10.28
CA MET A 1 -8.70 -7.36 10.85
C MET A 1 -8.14 -8.68 10.31
N ALA A 2 -8.87 -9.46 9.48
CA ALA A 2 -8.45 -10.80 9.06
C ALA A 2 -7.29 -10.86 8.04
N CYS A 3 -7.16 -9.85 7.15
CA CYS A 3 -6.14 -9.85 6.10
C CYS A 3 -4.71 -9.72 6.67
N GLY A 4 -4.47 -8.71 7.52
CA GLY A 4 -3.13 -8.47 8.10
C GLY A 4 -2.60 -9.66 8.90
N ALA A 5 -3.46 -10.26 9.73
CA ALA A 5 -3.09 -11.44 10.53
C ALA A 5 -2.69 -12.65 9.65
N ARG A 6 -3.35 -12.87 8.51
CA ARG A 6 -2.98 -13.96 7.57
C ARG A 6 -1.57 -13.80 7.00
N TYR A 7 -1.13 -12.56 6.81
CA TYR A 7 0.22 -12.25 6.32
C TYR A 7 1.22 -11.98 7.45
N GLY A 8 0.90 -12.34 8.71
CA GLY A 8 1.80 -12.12 9.85
C GLY A 8 1.96 -10.67 10.28
N VAL A 9 1.11 -9.76 9.77
CA VAL A 9 1.16 -8.33 10.08
C VAL A 9 0.38 -8.04 11.36
N VAL A 10 1.09 -7.55 12.38
CA VAL A 10 0.49 -7.03 13.61
C VAL A 10 0.34 -5.51 13.49
N PRO A 11 -0.87 -4.97 13.32
CA PRO A 11 -1.05 -3.53 13.16
C PRO A 11 -0.70 -2.81 14.47
N ARG A 12 0.27 -1.89 14.40
CA ARG A 12 0.62 -1.03 15.53
C ARG A 12 -0.11 0.31 15.40
N ALA A 13 -1.05 0.56 16.29
CA ALA A 13 -1.75 1.83 16.33
C ALA A 13 -0.79 2.96 16.75
N PHE A 14 -0.97 4.15 16.16
CA PHE A 14 -0.29 5.35 16.61
C PHE A 14 -0.77 5.74 18.00
N GLN A 15 0.14 6.17 18.88
CA GLN A 15 -0.25 6.73 20.17
C GLN A 15 -1.08 8.01 19.96
N PRO A 16 -2.18 8.20 20.70
CA PRO A 16 -2.94 9.44 20.68
C PRO A 16 -2.04 10.62 21.07
N TYR A 17 -2.29 11.80 20.49
CA TYR A 17 -1.52 13.05 20.71
C TYR A 17 -0.05 13.09 20.23
N ARG A 18 0.47 12.04 19.55
CA ARG A 18 1.79 12.10 18.88
C ARG A 18 1.65 12.46 17.40
N ALA A 19 1.33 13.72 17.10
CA ALA A 19 1.08 14.21 15.74
C ALA A 19 2.33 14.28 14.83
N GLN A 20 3.55 14.26 15.40
CA GLN A 20 4.79 14.56 14.68
C GLN A 20 5.20 13.54 13.60
N THR A 21 4.62 12.34 13.54
CA THR A 21 5.07 11.30 12.59
C THR A 21 3.96 10.72 11.72
N LYS A 22 2.95 11.52 11.37
CA LYS A 22 1.88 11.10 10.44
C LYS A 22 2.08 11.70 9.06
N ARG A 23 3.03 11.17 8.29
CA ARG A 23 3.14 11.46 6.83
C ARG A 23 3.51 10.19 6.05
N PRO A 24 2.59 9.21 5.97
CA PRO A 24 2.88 7.89 5.42
C PRO A 24 3.27 7.89 3.93
N ASP A 25 2.99 8.98 3.21
CA ASP A 25 3.14 9.11 1.75
C ASP A 25 4.09 10.24 1.32
N ARG A 26 4.72 10.98 2.26
CA ARG A 26 5.48 12.20 1.94
C ARG A 26 6.51 11.98 0.83
N TYR A 27 7.26 10.88 0.92
CA TYR A 27 8.32 10.58 -0.03
C TYR A 27 7.79 10.38 -1.45
N ILE A 28 6.78 9.53 -1.63
CA ILE A 28 6.19 9.30 -2.96
C ILE A 28 5.54 10.59 -3.48
N ARG A 29 4.88 11.35 -2.61
CA ARG A 29 4.20 12.58 -2.99
C ARG A 29 5.16 13.70 -3.37
N ALA A 30 6.30 13.80 -2.68
CA ALA A 30 7.32 14.80 -2.96
C ALA A 30 8.17 14.42 -4.19
N ASP A 31 8.51 13.15 -4.37
CA ASP A 31 9.55 12.77 -5.33
C ASP A 31 9.00 12.16 -6.62
N PHE A 32 7.86 11.46 -6.55
CA PHE A 32 7.23 10.86 -7.74
C PHE A 32 6.14 11.77 -8.35
N PHE A 33 5.28 12.36 -7.52
CA PHE A 33 4.13 13.12 -8.01
C PHE A 33 4.45 14.58 -8.36
N MET A 34 5.39 15.22 -7.68
CA MET A 34 5.76 16.58 -8.02
C MET A 34 6.46 16.61 -9.39
N ALA A 35 6.08 17.57 -10.22
CA ALA A 35 6.59 17.80 -11.58
C ALA A 35 6.17 16.77 -12.68
N ARG A 36 5.19 15.89 -12.43
CA ARG A 36 4.67 14.97 -13.46
C ARG A 36 3.21 15.22 -13.79
N GLN A 37 2.87 15.10 -15.07
CA GLN A 37 1.50 15.08 -15.56
C GLN A 37 1.16 13.68 -16.09
N PHE A 38 -0.10 13.30 -15.95
CA PHE A 38 -0.59 11.99 -16.39
C PHE A 38 -1.76 12.20 -17.32
N THR A 39 -1.74 11.50 -18.46
CA THR A 39 -2.84 11.55 -19.44
C THR A 39 -3.91 10.49 -19.17
N ALA A 40 -3.51 9.36 -18.57
CA ALA A 40 -4.37 8.24 -18.22
C ALA A 40 -3.83 7.45 -17.02
N ILE A 41 -4.68 6.57 -16.46
CA ILE A 41 -4.29 5.68 -15.37
C ILE A 41 -3.13 4.76 -15.78
N GLU A 42 -3.13 4.28 -17.02
CA GLU A 42 -2.08 3.39 -17.52
C GLU A 42 -0.75 4.11 -17.72
N ASP A 43 -0.79 5.37 -18.16
CA ASP A 43 0.38 6.24 -18.24
C ASP A 43 1.00 6.45 -16.85
N ARG A 44 0.18 6.78 -15.84
CA ARG A 44 0.63 6.86 -14.43
C ARG A 44 1.29 5.57 -13.96
N ARG A 45 0.67 4.42 -14.26
CA ARG A 45 1.17 3.10 -13.87
C ARG A 45 2.50 2.75 -14.54
N ARG A 46 2.73 3.18 -15.78
CA ARG A 46 4.00 3.04 -16.50
C ARG A 46 5.07 3.95 -15.93
N GLN A 47 4.77 5.24 -15.77
CA GLN A 47 5.69 6.23 -15.20
C GLN A 47 6.12 5.85 -13.78
N LEU A 48 5.22 5.26 -12.98
CA LEU A 48 5.51 4.76 -11.64
C LEU A 48 6.52 3.62 -11.67
N ARG A 49 6.34 2.64 -12.56
CA ARG A 49 7.29 1.53 -12.73
C ARG A 49 8.68 2.05 -13.12
N GLN A 50 8.74 2.91 -14.13
CA GLN A 50 10.01 3.51 -14.57
C GLN A 50 10.73 4.27 -13.44
N TRP A 51 9.99 5.00 -12.61
CA TRP A 51 10.59 5.70 -11.46
C TRP A 51 11.04 4.75 -10.35
N LEU A 52 10.28 3.68 -10.08
CA LEU A 52 10.72 2.66 -9.13
C LEU A 52 12.05 2.05 -9.59
N ASP A 53 12.14 1.64 -10.86
CA ASP A 53 13.33 0.99 -11.40
C ASP A 53 14.54 1.92 -11.51
N ALA A 54 14.34 3.16 -11.95
CA ALA A 54 15.44 4.10 -12.23
C ALA A 54 15.86 4.98 -11.04
N VAL A 55 15.01 5.14 -10.02
CA VAL A 55 15.26 6.08 -8.91
C VAL A 55 15.06 5.40 -7.56
N ALA A 56 13.86 4.89 -7.28
CA ALA A 56 13.53 4.49 -5.91
C ALA A 56 14.25 3.22 -5.44
N ASN A 57 14.46 2.26 -6.34
CA ASN A 57 15.06 0.96 -6.05
C ASN A 57 16.60 0.98 -6.12
N VAL A 58 17.19 1.88 -6.91
CA VAL A 58 18.66 1.98 -7.10
C VAL A 58 19.32 3.06 -6.26
N ARG A 59 18.55 3.87 -5.52
CA ARG A 59 19.10 4.88 -4.61
C ARG A 59 19.79 4.26 -3.40
N MET A 60 20.77 4.99 -2.88
CA MET A 60 21.32 4.78 -1.54
C MET A 60 20.33 5.27 -0.47
N HIS A 61 20.02 4.42 0.51
CA HIS A 61 19.08 4.74 1.58
C HIS A 61 19.75 5.55 2.68
N GLY A 62 19.34 6.80 2.92
CA GLY A 62 20.03 7.72 3.85
C GLY A 62 20.00 7.38 5.35
N THR A 63 19.53 6.21 5.75
CA THR A 63 19.65 5.70 7.14
C THR A 63 20.43 4.38 7.21
N THR A 64 20.42 3.62 6.12
CA THR A 64 21.06 2.29 6.06
C THR A 64 22.36 2.36 5.26
N ASP A 65 22.57 3.43 4.50
CA ASP A 65 23.68 3.66 3.56
C ASP A 65 23.88 2.55 2.52
N CYS A 66 22.86 1.71 2.31
CA CYS A 66 22.84 0.64 1.33
C CYS A 66 21.95 1.00 0.14
N ILE A 67 22.24 0.42 -1.03
CA ILE A 67 21.33 0.47 -2.18
C ILE A 67 20.10 -0.40 -1.87
N VAL A 68 18.90 0.17 -2.06
CA VAL A 68 17.63 -0.46 -1.66
C VAL A 68 17.45 -1.85 -2.27
N THR A 69 17.75 -2.01 -3.57
CA THR A 69 17.60 -3.30 -4.26
C THR A 69 18.61 -4.33 -3.77
N GLU A 70 19.86 -3.94 -3.58
CA GLU A 70 20.92 -4.85 -3.12
C GLU A 70 20.60 -5.38 -1.72
N HIS A 71 20.26 -4.46 -0.82
CA HIS A 71 19.85 -4.80 0.54
C HIS A 71 18.58 -5.67 0.56
N PHE A 72 17.62 -5.41 -0.32
CA PHE A 72 16.43 -6.27 -0.44
C PHE A 72 16.78 -7.70 -0.87
N VAL A 73 17.75 -7.88 -1.80
CA VAL A 73 18.21 -9.20 -2.21
C VAL A 73 18.89 -9.95 -1.06
N GLU A 74 19.66 -9.24 -0.24
CA GLU A 74 20.31 -9.79 0.96
C GLU A 74 19.30 -10.20 2.03
N GLU A 75 18.26 -9.40 2.26
CA GLU A 75 17.22 -9.70 3.26
C GLU A 75 16.23 -10.76 2.80
N ARG A 76 15.98 -10.89 1.49
CA ARG A 76 14.99 -11.80 0.91
C ARG A 76 14.98 -13.23 1.49
N PRO A 77 16.12 -13.93 1.71
CA PRO A 77 16.12 -15.27 2.30
C PRO A 77 15.66 -15.30 3.77
N SER A 78 15.74 -14.19 4.49
CA SER A 78 15.29 -14.05 5.89
C SER A 78 13.81 -13.67 6.01
N LEU A 79 13.16 -13.29 4.91
CA LEU A 79 11.76 -12.88 4.90
C LEU A 79 10.83 -14.10 5.04
N GLN A 80 9.69 -13.88 5.71
CA GLN A 80 8.65 -14.89 5.82
C GLN A 80 8.07 -15.21 4.43
N ALA A 81 7.88 -16.50 4.15
CA ALA A 81 7.21 -16.94 2.93
C ALA A 81 5.75 -16.47 2.93
N LEU A 82 5.26 -16.10 1.74
CA LEU A 82 3.87 -15.73 1.58
C LEU A 82 2.97 -16.96 1.79
N PRO A 83 1.83 -16.83 2.49
CA PRO A 83 0.85 -17.91 2.62
C PRO A 83 0.37 -18.38 1.25
N THR A 84 0.15 -19.69 1.10
CA THR A 84 -0.41 -20.25 -0.13
C THR A 84 -1.85 -19.77 -0.34
N GLY A 85 -2.11 -19.12 -1.48
CA GLY A 85 -3.43 -18.62 -1.86
C GLY A 85 -3.74 -17.20 -1.38
N ARG A 86 -4.50 -16.46 -2.20
CA ARG A 86 -4.89 -15.07 -1.93
C ARG A 86 -5.86 -15.00 -0.74
N PHE A 87 -5.78 -13.91 0.01
CA PHE A 87 -6.84 -13.57 0.96
C PHE A 87 -8.05 -13.03 0.21
N ASP A 88 -9.12 -13.81 0.14
CA ASP A 88 -10.39 -13.36 -0.44
C ASP A 88 -11.13 -12.45 0.55
N ALA A 89 -10.96 -11.15 0.35
CA ALA A 89 -11.59 -10.09 1.17
C ALA A 89 -12.98 -9.66 0.67
N VAL A 90 -13.52 -10.32 -0.36
CA VAL A 90 -14.76 -9.90 -0.99
C VAL A 90 -15.95 -10.50 -0.24
N LEU A 91 -16.59 -9.68 0.59
CA LEU A 91 -17.94 -9.99 1.06
C LEU A 91 -18.93 -9.60 -0.05
N ARG A 92 -19.41 -10.59 -0.81
CA ARG A 92 -20.48 -10.39 -1.80
C ARG A 92 -21.81 -10.74 -1.14
N VAL A 93 -22.72 -9.77 -1.07
CA VAL A 93 -24.08 -9.97 -0.53
C VAL A 93 -25.08 -9.51 -1.59
N GLU A 94 -26.01 -10.38 -1.97
CA GLU A 94 -27.13 -10.01 -2.82
C GLU A 94 -28.23 -9.36 -1.95
N ARG A 95 -28.72 -8.18 -2.36
CA ARG A 95 -29.77 -7.44 -1.66
C ARG A 95 -30.73 -6.79 -2.65
N ARG A 96 -31.99 -6.70 -2.24
CA ARG A 96 -33.04 -5.98 -2.98
C ARG A 96 -32.89 -4.49 -2.69
N GLN A 97 -32.77 -3.69 -3.74
CA GLN A 97 -32.76 -2.22 -3.65
C GLN A 97 -34.15 -1.74 -3.23
N SER A 98 -34.23 -0.74 -2.35
CA SER A 98 -35.51 -0.05 -2.10
C SER A 98 -35.91 0.77 -3.34
N ASP A 99 -37.20 1.13 -3.44
CA ASP A 99 -37.71 1.95 -4.54
C ASP A 99 -37.05 3.35 -4.61
N GLU A 100 -36.54 3.83 -3.46
CA GLU A 100 -35.78 5.09 -3.34
C GLU A 100 -34.26 4.93 -3.63
N GLY A 101 -33.83 3.73 -4.03
CA GLY A 101 -32.45 3.48 -4.43
C GLY A 101 -31.48 3.16 -3.28
N CYS A 102 -31.98 2.95 -2.05
CA CYS A 102 -31.15 2.67 -0.88
C CYS A 102 -30.84 1.17 -0.72
N VAL A 103 -29.64 0.87 -0.20
CA VAL A 103 -29.21 -0.50 0.15
C VAL A 103 -28.67 -0.50 1.58
N SER A 104 -29.32 -1.21 2.50
CA SER A 104 -28.89 -1.33 3.89
C SER A 104 -27.65 -2.23 4.00
N VAL A 105 -26.58 -1.71 4.61
CA VAL A 105 -25.35 -2.46 4.91
C VAL A 105 -25.16 -2.48 6.43
N GLY A 106 -25.03 -3.68 7.01
CA GLY A 106 -24.64 -3.84 8.42
C GLY A 106 -25.67 -3.42 9.48
N GLY A 107 -26.95 -3.35 9.14
CA GLY A 107 -28.01 -3.08 10.12
C GLY A 107 -28.23 -1.61 10.47
N ASN A 108 -27.97 -0.68 9.55
CA ASN A 108 -28.50 0.67 9.67
C ASN A 108 -29.98 0.67 9.25
N HIS A 109 -30.87 0.99 10.19
CA HIS A 109 -32.17 1.60 9.92
C HIS A 109 -31.97 3.11 9.72
#